data_AF-A0A357L4S7-F1
#
_entry.id   AF-A0A357L4S7-F1
#
_cell.length_a   1.000
_cell.length_b   1.000
_cell.length_c   1.000
_cell.angle_alpha   90.00
_cell.angle_beta   90.00
_cell.angle_gamma   90.00
#
_symmetry.space_group_name_H-M   'P 1'
#
loop_
_entity.id
_entity.type
_entity.pdbx_description
1 polymer ?
#
loop_
_entity_poly.entity_id
_entity_poly.type
_entity_poly.pdbx_seq_one_letter_code
_entity_poly.pdbx_strand_id
1 'polypeptide(L)'
;FERALAPRDQPADNLYFTRDPAILAAAHGLDVPAYYIDSFGRESAAQWPRGGLTRVEFSNRHLEYALTWFGLAGALVAVFAAFAIQRGNKG
;
A
#
# COMPACT_ATOMS: atom_id res chain seq x y z
N PHE A 1 -8.28 6.47 12.59
CA PHE A 1 -6.87 6.10 12.36
C PHE A 1 -6.11 7.16 11.55
N GLU A 2 -6.66 7.64 10.43
CA GLU A 2 -6.00 8.68 9.59
C GLU A 2 -5.59 9.94 10.37
N ARG A 3 -6.48 10.53 11.20
CA ARG A 3 -6.17 11.74 11.98
C ARG A 3 -5.03 11.59 13.00
N ALA A 4 -4.71 10.37 13.44
CA ALA A 4 -3.68 10.16 14.46
C ALA A 4 -2.26 10.19 13.88
N LEU A 5 -2.11 9.95 12.58
CA LEU A 5 -0.82 9.81 11.89
C LEU A 5 -0.62 10.85 10.78
N ALA A 6 -1.69 11.52 10.33
CA ALA A 6 -1.61 12.61 9.37
C ALA A 6 -1.16 13.93 10.05
N PRO A 7 -0.45 14.82 9.32
CA PRO A 7 -0.30 16.21 9.72
C PRO A 7 -1.65 16.88 9.99
N ARG A 8 -1.64 17.99 10.74
CA ARG A 8 -2.86 18.77 10.98
C ARG A 8 -3.31 19.44 9.68
N ASP A 9 -4.61 19.36 9.40
CA ASP A 9 -5.24 20.11 8.32
C ASP A 9 -5.03 21.62 8.55
N GLN A 10 -4.88 22.38 7.46
CA GLN A 10 -4.74 23.83 7.44
C GLN A 10 -5.84 24.44 6.54
N PRO A 11 -7.09 24.52 7.04
CA PRO A 11 -8.22 24.97 6.22
C PRO A 11 -8.10 26.41 5.72
N ALA A 12 -7.42 27.28 6.49
CA ALA A 12 -7.15 28.66 6.09
C ALA A 12 -6.32 28.77 4.80
N ASP A 13 -5.44 27.78 4.57
CA ASP A 13 -4.58 27.69 3.38
C ASP A 13 -5.15 26.72 2.33
N ASN A 14 -6.37 26.20 2.54
CA ASN A 14 -7.02 25.19 1.71
C ASN A 14 -6.19 23.88 1.57
N LEU A 15 -5.48 23.48 2.64
CA LEU A 15 -4.67 22.25 2.69
C LEU A 15 -5.28 21.23 3.65
N TYR A 16 -5.59 20.04 3.13
CA TYR A 16 -6.19 18.94 3.89
C TYR A 16 -5.39 17.65 3.69
N PHE A 17 -4.94 17.06 4.79
CA PHE A 17 -4.21 15.81 4.89
C PHE A 17 -5.13 14.64 5.30
N THR A 18 -6.33 14.94 5.80
CA THR A 18 -7.35 13.93 6.10
C THR A 18 -8.60 14.10 5.24
N ARG A 19 -9.30 13.00 4.95
CA ARG A 19 -10.55 13.01 4.17
C ARG A 19 -11.76 13.19 5.08
N ASP A 20 -11.75 14.25 5.87
CA ASP A 20 -12.78 14.52 6.88
C ASP A 20 -13.89 15.43 6.34
N PRO A 21 -15.11 14.90 6.09
CA PRO A 21 -16.21 15.69 5.56
C PRO A 21 -16.60 16.85 6.46
N ALA A 22 -16.49 16.71 7.80
CA ALA A 22 -16.91 17.74 8.73
C ALA A 22 -15.97 18.97 8.69
N ILE A 23 -14.66 18.74 8.61
CA ILE A 23 -13.67 19.81 8.50
C ILE A 23 -13.81 20.54 7.16
N LEU A 24 -13.95 19.79 6.06
CA LEU A 24 -14.17 20.35 4.72
C LEU A 24 -15.47 21.16 4.65
N ALA A 25 -16.56 20.62 5.20
CA ALA A 25 -17.86 21.29 5.24
C ALA A 25 -17.80 22.61 6.01
N ALA A 26 -17.18 22.61 7.20
CA ALA A 26 -17.01 23.80 8.01
C ALA A 26 -16.16 24.87 7.31
N ALA A 27 -15.09 24.46 6.62
CA ALA A 27 -14.21 25.38 5.92
C ALA A 27 -14.88 26.07 4.71
N HIS A 28 -15.86 25.40 4.09
CA HIS A 28 -16.57 25.91 2.91
C HIS A 28 -18.02 26.37 3.20
N GLY A 29 -18.47 26.32 4.45
CA GLY A 29 -19.84 26.69 4.83
C GLY A 29 -20.92 25.79 4.22
N LEU A 30 -20.60 24.51 4.01
CA LEU A 30 -21.49 23.54 3.40
C LEU A 30 -22.23 22.72 4.46
N ASP A 31 -23.47 22.32 4.16
CA ASP A 31 -24.22 21.32 4.92
C ASP A 31 -24.20 19.99 4.14
N VAL A 32 -23.36 19.05 4.57
CA VAL A 32 -23.13 17.78 3.88
C VAL A 32 -23.15 16.60 4.87
N PRO A 33 -23.51 15.39 4.42
CA PRO A 33 -23.44 14.20 5.25
C PRO A 33 -22.03 13.89 5.76
N ALA A 34 -21.94 13.23 6.91
CA ALA A 34 -20.67 12.83 7.55
C ALA A 34 -19.99 11.61 6.87
N TYR A 35 -20.06 11.51 5.56
CA TYR A 35 -19.40 10.49 4.76
C TYR A 35 -18.99 11.03 3.39
N TYR A 36 -17.99 10.41 2.78
CA TYR A 36 -17.64 10.62 1.38
C TYR A 36 -17.80 9.31 0.61
N ILE A 37 -17.97 9.40 -0.71
CA ILE A 37 -18.01 8.26 -1.61
C ILE A 37 -16.79 8.35 -2.53
N ASP A 38 -15.95 7.33 -2.49
CA ASP A 38 -14.89 7.15 -3.48
C ASP A 38 -15.40 6.20 -4.56
N SER A 39 -15.66 6.75 -5.76
CA SER A 39 -16.15 5.97 -6.88
C SER A 39 -15.01 5.44 -7.72
N PHE A 40 -15.18 4.25 -8.31
CA PHE A 40 -14.24 3.75 -9.31
C PHE A 40 -14.27 4.66 -10.54
N GLY A 41 -13.12 4.89 -11.18
CA GLY A 41 -12.98 5.79 -12.33
C GLY A 41 -13.68 5.35 -13.63
N ARG A 42 -14.64 4.41 -13.58
CA ARG A 42 -15.44 4.06 -14.75
C ARG A 42 -16.71 4.91 -14.80
N GLU A 43 -16.82 5.65 -15.90
CA GLU A 43 -18.02 6.27 -16.47
C GLU A 43 -18.80 7.19 -15.52
N SER A 44 -18.24 8.38 -15.26
CA SER A 44 -19.06 9.58 -15.04
C SER A 44 -19.02 10.41 -16.32
N ALA A 45 -20.19 10.76 -16.86
CA ALA A 45 -20.30 11.74 -17.95
C ALA A 45 -19.92 13.16 -17.49
N ALA A 46 -19.90 13.42 -16.18
CA ALA A 46 -19.50 14.70 -15.61
C ALA A 46 -17.98 14.80 -15.42
N GLN A 47 -17.42 15.96 -15.77
CA GLN A 47 -15.99 16.25 -15.66
C GLN A 47 -15.50 16.30 -14.20
N TRP A 48 -16.37 16.64 -13.26
CA TRP A 48 -16.16 16.63 -11.81
C TRP A 48 -17.49 16.37 -11.09
N PRO A 49 -17.50 15.73 -9.91
CA PRO A 49 -16.37 15.09 -9.23
C PRO A 49 -15.87 13.85 -9.98
N ARG A 50 -14.54 13.61 -9.97
CA ARG A 50 -13.92 12.47 -10.66
C ARG A 50 -13.65 11.34 -9.68
N GLY A 51 -14.18 10.17 -10.00
CA GLY A 51 -13.80 8.91 -9.34
C GLY A 51 -12.42 8.43 -9.76
N GLY A 52 -11.90 7.41 -9.07
CA GLY A 52 -10.68 6.70 -9.43
C GLY A 52 -9.39 7.45 -9.10
N LEU A 53 -9.46 8.46 -8.22
CA LEU A 53 -8.28 9.18 -7.74
C LEU A 53 -7.46 8.35 -6.75
N THR A 54 -8.08 7.39 -6.08
CA THR A 54 -7.38 6.45 -5.21
C THR A 54 -6.67 5.39 -6.05
N ARG A 55 -5.35 5.54 -6.18
CA ARG A 55 -4.48 4.53 -6.78
C ARG A 55 -4.27 3.38 -5.80
N VAL A 56 -4.97 2.27 -6.03
CA VAL A 56 -4.78 1.03 -5.28
C VAL A 56 -3.78 0.16 -6.05
N GLU A 57 -2.48 0.43 -5.84
CA GLU A 57 -1.39 -0.34 -6.46
C GLU A 57 -0.65 -1.11 -5.36
N PHE A 58 -0.78 -2.43 -5.37
CA PHE A 58 -0.08 -3.31 -4.43
C PHE A 58 1.23 -3.78 -5.04
N SER A 59 2.31 -3.74 -4.25
CA SER A 59 3.60 -4.27 -4.68
C SER A 59 3.50 -5.79 -4.85
N ASN A 60 3.78 -6.31 -6.06
CA ASN A 60 3.88 -7.74 -6.32
C ASN A 60 5.33 -8.19 -6.23
N ARG A 61 5.73 -8.73 -5.08
CA ARG A 61 7.09 -9.23 -4.81
C ARG A 61 7.17 -10.76 -4.75
N HIS A 62 6.19 -11.46 -5.32
CA HIS A 62 6.12 -12.93 -5.24
C HIS A 62 7.36 -13.61 -5.82
N LEU A 63 7.90 -13.09 -6.94
CA LEU A 63 9.10 -13.64 -7.57
C LEU A 63 10.35 -13.48 -6.68
N GLU A 64 10.55 -12.31 -6.07
CA GLU A 64 11.70 -12.06 -5.19
C GLU A 64 11.70 -12.97 -3.96
N TYR A 65 10.52 -13.18 -3.37
CA TYR A 65 10.35 -14.12 -2.27
C TYR A 65 10.64 -15.55 -2.71
N ALA A 66 10.09 -15.98 -3.85
CA ALA A 66 10.35 -17.30 -4.41
C ALA A 66 11.86 -17.51 -4.62
N LEU A 67 12.55 -16.53 -5.23
CA LEU A 67 14.00 -16.58 -5.43
C LEU A 67 14.77 -16.71 -4.12
N THR A 68 14.36 -15.97 -3.09
CA THR A 68 14.99 -16.05 -1.76
C THR A 68 14.84 -17.46 -1.17
N TRP A 69 13.62 -18.01 -1.18
CA TRP A 69 13.36 -19.33 -0.61
C TRP A 69 14.05 -20.47 -1.36
N PHE A 70 13.96 -20.48 -2.69
CA PHE A 70 14.66 -21.48 -3.49
C PHE A 70 16.19 -21.31 -3.43
N GLY A 71 16.69 -20.07 -3.34
CA GLY A 71 18.11 -19.79 -3.13
C GLY A 71 18.63 -20.34 -1.81
N LEU A 72 17.90 -20.12 -0.71
CA LEU A 72 18.24 -20.68 0.61
C LEU A 72 18.21 -22.22 0.60
N ALA A 73 17.20 -22.82 -0.03
CA ALA A 73 17.12 -24.27 -0.19
C ALA A 73 18.31 -24.84 -0.99
N GLY A 74 18.67 -24.18 -2.10
CA GLY A 74 19.82 -24.56 -2.92
C GLY A 74 21.14 -24.47 -2.16
N ALA A 75 21.36 -23.39 -1.40
CA ALA A 75 22.53 -23.23 -0.55
C ALA A 75 22.65 -24.34 0.50
N LEU A 76 21.53 -24.70 1.14
CA LEU A 76 21.49 -25.79 2.12
C LEU A 76 21.85 -27.14 1.48
N VAL A 77 21.28 -27.46 0.31
CA VAL A 77 21.61 -28.68 -0.44
C VAL A 77 23.09 -28.72 -0.80
N ALA A 78 23.66 -27.60 -1.27
CA ALA A 78 25.07 -27.52 -1.64
C ALA A 78 26.00 -27.77 -0.45
N VAL A 79 25.75 -27.13 0.69
CA VAL A 79 26.54 -27.32 1.93
C VAL A 79 26.42 -28.76 2.42
N PHE A 80 25.21 -29.32 2.44
CA PHE A 80 24.99 -30.70 2.87
C PHE A 80 25.68 -31.72 1.97
N ALA A 81 25.61 -31.55 0.64
CA ALA A 81 26.30 -32.41 -0.31
C ALA A 81 27.82 -32.36 -0.12
N ALA A 82 28.39 -31.16 0.03
CA ALA A 82 29.82 -30.98 0.31
C ALA A 82 30.24 -31.68 1.62
N PHE A 83 29.44 -31.54 2.68
CA PHE A 83 29.66 -32.22 3.96
C PHE A 83 29.62 -33.76 3.81
N ALA A 84 28.62 -34.29 3.11
CA ALA A 84 28.44 -35.73 2.92
C ALA A 84 29.60 -36.37 2.14
N ILE A 85 30.03 -35.73 1.04
CA ILE A 85 31.19 -36.18 0.24
C ILE A 85 32.47 -36.19 1.08
N GLN A 86 32.72 -35.13 1.85
CA GLN A 86 33.91 -35.04 2.71
C GLN A 86 33.93 -36.09 3.82
N ARG A 87 32.77 -36.55 4.30
CA ARG A 87 32.67 -37.60 5.31
C ARG A 87 32.92 -38.98 4.71
N GLY A 88 32.41 -39.26 3.51
CA GLY A 88 32.65 -40.51 2.80
C GLY A 88 34.11 -40.74 2.42
N ASN A 89 34.84 -39.67 2.05
CA ASN A 89 36.25 -39.76 1.67
C ASN A 89 37.22 -39.95 2.85
N LYS A 90 36.76 -39.83 4.10
CA LYS A 90 37.58 -40.00 5.31
C LYS A 90 37.34 -41.35 6.02
N GLY A 91 36.50 -42.22 5.46
CA GLY A 91 36.22 -43.57 5.97
C GLY A 91 37.03 -44.65 5.27
#